data_AF-A0A0M9E7X8-F1
#
_entry.id   AF-A0A0M9E7X8-F1
#
_cell.length_a   1.000
_cell.length_b   1.000
_cell.length_c   1.000
_cell.angle_alpha   90.00
_cell.angle_beta   90.00
_cell.angle_gamma   90.00
#
_symmetry.space_group_name_H-M   'P 1'
#
loop_
_entity.id
_entity.type
_entity.pdbx_description
1 polymer ?
#
loop_
_entity_poly.entity_id
_entity_poly.type
_entity_poly.pdbx_seq_one_letter_code
_entity_poly.pdbx_strand_id
1 'polypeptide(L)'
;MSKTDNHDMNFVYKITGFSQRTIDNLINMFAKESNNVRLDGCKLIYKVLIQNKDHINKEKYPEIFYSAIIVGLNKLKISKAKAVTMDRGSNSEQGKRITEERMNQIDEKYTIPRTAKKREVIEQNYHEIYQMRKQKFSFRKIAKYFAKYHHIKISYSYIQKVFKQLSNCKMNL
;
A
#
# COMPACT_ATOMS: atom_id res chain seq x y z
N MET A 1 28.06 -1.83 -16.07
CA MET A 1 28.13 -2.34 -14.68
C MET A 1 27.21 -1.49 -13.82
N SER A 2 26.05 -2.03 -13.44
CA SER A 2 25.13 -1.36 -12.51
C SER A 2 25.78 -1.37 -11.13
N LYS A 3 25.98 -0.19 -10.53
CA LYS A 3 26.25 -0.11 -9.09
C LYS A 3 25.04 -0.73 -8.39
N THR A 4 25.20 -1.92 -7.85
CA THR A 4 24.25 -2.46 -6.89
C THR A 4 24.29 -1.51 -5.69
N ASP A 5 23.25 -0.69 -5.54
CA ASP A 5 23.04 0.10 -4.32
C ASP A 5 23.02 -0.89 -3.16
N ASN A 6 24.12 -0.93 -2.42
CA ASN A 6 24.33 -1.88 -1.34
C ASN A 6 23.55 -1.34 -0.14
N HIS A 7 22.31 -1.80 0.02
CA HIS A 7 21.41 -1.35 1.08
C HIS A 7 21.98 -1.78 2.44
N ASP A 8 22.23 -0.83 3.33
CA ASP A 8 22.84 -1.12 4.64
C ASP A 8 21.78 -1.52 5.68
N MET A 9 21.29 -2.76 5.56
CA MET A 9 20.31 -3.30 6.52
C MET A 9 20.88 -3.45 7.93
N ASN A 10 22.20 -3.58 8.08
CA ASN A 10 22.83 -3.65 9.40
C ASN A 10 22.66 -2.34 10.18
N PHE A 11 22.77 -1.21 9.49
CA PHE A 11 22.47 0.09 10.07
C PHE A 11 21.00 0.19 10.54
N VAL A 12 20.05 -0.30 9.73
CA VAL A 12 18.63 -0.32 10.08
C VAL A 12 18.38 -1.17 11.34
N TYR A 13 18.95 -2.37 11.42
CA TYR A 13 18.82 -3.21 12.61
C TYR A 13 19.41 -2.54 13.85
N LYS A 14 20.56 -1.88 13.70
CA LYS A 14 21.23 -1.16 14.80
C LYS A 14 20.39 0.00 15.32
N ILE A 15 19.80 0.81 14.44
CA ILE A 15 18.98 1.97 14.84
C ILE A 15 17.66 1.53 15.45
N THR A 16 16.99 0.58 14.80
CA THR A 16 15.64 0.20 15.21
C THR A 16 15.64 -0.80 16.37
N GLY A 17 16.73 -1.54 16.56
CA GLY A 17 16.82 -2.65 17.53
C GLY A 17 15.97 -3.86 17.14
N PHE A 18 15.43 -3.91 15.92
CA PHE A 18 14.54 -4.98 15.49
C PHE A 18 15.24 -5.96 14.56
N SER A 19 14.93 -7.24 14.75
CA SER A 19 15.34 -8.30 13.83
C SER A 19 14.55 -8.23 12.52
N GLN A 20 15.10 -8.82 11.46
CA GLN A 20 14.44 -8.93 10.16
C GLN A 20 13.02 -9.51 10.29
N ARG A 21 12.85 -10.59 11.07
CA ARG A 21 11.54 -11.20 11.31
C ARG A 21 10.53 -10.20 11.91
N THR A 22 10.96 -9.34 12.82
CA THR A 22 10.08 -8.32 13.41
C THR A 22 9.72 -7.25 12.40
N ILE A 23 10.66 -6.82 11.57
CA ILE A 23 10.45 -5.87 10.47
C ILE A 23 9.42 -6.42 9.48
N ASP A 24 9.61 -7.65 9.02
CA ASP A 24 8.68 -8.32 8.09
C ASP A 24 7.27 -8.42 8.68
N ASN A 25 7.15 -8.74 9.96
CA ASN A 25 5.87 -8.79 10.65
C ASN A 25 5.18 -7.42 10.71
N LEU A 26 5.93 -6.34 10.96
CA LEU A 26 5.39 -4.98 11.00
C LEU A 26 4.88 -4.54 9.63
N ILE A 27 5.64 -4.81 8.57
CA ILE A 27 5.26 -4.49 7.19
C ILE A 27 4.02 -5.28 6.78
N ASN A 28 4.02 -6.59 7.04
CA ASN A 28 2.89 -7.45 6.71
C ASN A 28 1.62 -7.09 7.50
N MET A 29 1.76 -6.67 8.76
CA MET A 29 0.64 -6.15 9.55
C MET A 29 0.10 -4.88 8.89
N PHE A 30 0.95 -3.90 8.61
CA PHE A 30 0.55 -2.62 8.01
C PHE A 30 -0.14 -2.78 6.65
N ALA A 31 0.38 -3.67 5.81
CA ALA A 31 -0.18 -3.99 4.50
C ALA A 31 -1.59 -4.61 4.55
N LYS A 32 -2.04 -5.10 5.71
CA LYS A 32 -3.38 -5.67 5.90
C LYS A 32 -4.38 -4.70 6.49
N GLU A 33 -3.92 -3.54 6.96
CA GLU A 33 -4.79 -2.52 7.58
C GLU A 33 -5.66 -1.79 6.55
N SER A 34 -6.75 -1.16 7.01
CA SER A 34 -7.56 -0.26 6.19
C SER A 34 -6.80 1.04 5.85
N ASN A 35 -7.25 1.76 4.83
CA ASN A 35 -6.60 3.00 4.40
C ASN A 35 -6.51 4.07 5.50
N ASN A 36 -7.55 4.18 6.35
CA ASN A 36 -7.56 5.12 7.47
C ASN A 36 -6.45 4.79 8.49
N VAL A 37 -6.34 3.53 8.88
CA VAL A 37 -5.29 3.07 9.80
C VAL A 37 -3.91 3.20 9.17
N ARG A 38 -3.78 2.96 7.85
CA ARG A 38 -2.53 3.19 7.13
C ARG A 38 -2.12 4.66 7.14
N LEU A 39 -3.06 5.57 6.92
CA LEU A 39 -2.83 7.00 6.96
C LEU A 39 -2.37 7.45 8.35
N ASP A 40 -2.97 6.91 9.42
CA ASP A 40 -2.51 7.17 10.78
C ASP A 40 -1.12 6.62 11.05
N GLY A 41 -0.80 5.45 10.49
CA GLY A 41 0.57 4.93 10.45
C GLY A 41 1.54 5.89 9.76
N CYS A 42 1.17 6.43 8.59
CA CYS A 42 1.97 7.43 7.88
C CYS A 42 2.20 8.70 8.71
N LYS A 43 1.20 9.19 9.45
CA LYS A 43 1.35 10.33 10.37
C LYS A 43 2.34 10.01 11.49
N LEU A 44 2.33 8.79 12.03
CA LEU A 44 3.29 8.36 13.06
C LEU A 44 4.72 8.29 12.49
N ILE A 45 4.88 7.78 11.27
CA ILE A 45 6.17 7.75 10.56
C ILE A 45 6.70 9.16 10.36
N TYR A 46 5.87 10.08 9.85
CA TYR A 46 6.21 11.48 9.68
C TYR A 46 6.63 12.14 11.00
N LYS A 47 5.90 11.87 12.09
CA LYS A 47 6.26 12.38 13.42
C LYS A 47 7.62 11.86 13.89
N VAL A 48 7.93 10.59 13.66
CA VAL A 48 9.25 10.01 13.99
C VAL A 48 10.36 10.70 13.18
N LEU A 49 10.13 10.98 11.89
CA LEU A 49 11.10 11.68 11.05
C LEU A 49 11.38 13.10 11.54
N ILE A 50 10.33 13.87 11.85
CA ILE A 50 10.51 15.24 12.37
C ILE A 50 11.25 15.22 13.71
N GLN A 51 10.88 14.31 14.62
CA GLN A 51 11.49 14.20 15.94
C GLN A 51 13.00 13.90 15.87
N ASN A 52 13.46 13.30 14.77
CA ASN A 52 14.86 12.94 14.57
C ASN A 52 15.48 13.73 13.41
N LYS A 53 14.90 14.88 13.05
CA LYS A 53 15.35 15.70 11.91
C LYS A 53 16.83 16.04 12.01
N ASP A 54 17.32 16.33 13.20
CA ASP A 54 18.70 16.76 13.45
C ASP A 54 19.71 15.62 13.27
N HIS A 55 19.24 14.37 13.25
CA HIS A 55 20.04 13.18 13.00
C HIS A 55 19.95 12.70 11.53
N ILE A 56 19.27 13.45 10.66
CA ILE A 56 19.15 13.10 9.25
C ILE A 56 20.48 13.37 8.53
N ASN A 57 21.17 12.30 8.17
CA ASN A 57 22.32 12.34 7.27
C ASN A 57 21.86 12.06 5.82
N LYS A 58 22.28 12.90 4.86
CA LYS A 58 21.97 12.73 3.42
C LYS A 58 22.52 11.42 2.85
N GLU A 59 23.68 10.94 3.32
CA GLU A 59 24.32 9.72 2.82
C GLU A 59 23.58 8.44 3.25
N LYS A 60 22.91 8.48 4.41
CA LYS A 60 22.14 7.36 4.98
C LYS A 60 20.65 7.66 5.03
N TYR A 61 20.20 8.62 4.23
CA TYR A 61 18.81 9.06 4.24
C TYR A 61 17.82 7.91 3.96
N PRO A 62 18.06 7.02 2.97
CA PRO A 62 17.16 5.90 2.73
C PRO A 62 17.02 4.98 3.94
N GLU A 63 18.12 4.65 4.61
CA GLU A 63 18.10 3.78 5.79
C GLU A 63 17.49 4.46 7.01
N ILE A 64 17.74 5.76 7.20
CA ILE A 64 17.10 6.56 8.27
C ILE A 64 15.59 6.63 8.02
N PHE A 65 15.18 6.89 6.78
CA PHE A 65 13.78 6.95 6.39
C PHE A 65 13.09 5.60 6.60
N TYR A 66 13.72 4.52 6.15
CA TYR A 66 13.21 3.18 6.37
C TYR A 66 13.14 2.81 7.86
N SER A 67 14.15 3.18 8.65
CA SER A 67 14.13 3.00 10.10
C SER A 67 12.96 3.74 10.76
N ALA A 68 12.66 4.96 10.30
CA ALA A 68 11.51 5.71 10.78
C ALA A 68 10.18 5.07 10.40
N ILE A 69 10.09 4.45 9.21
CA ILE A 69 8.94 3.60 8.84
C ILE A 69 8.77 2.51 9.89
N ILE A 70 9.81 1.71 10.15
CA ILE A 70 9.74 0.58 11.07
C ILE A 70 9.34 1.02 12.49
N VAL A 71 9.95 2.08 13.02
CA VAL A 71 9.62 2.62 14.35
C VAL A 71 8.19 3.15 14.39
N GLY A 72 7.74 3.86 13.35
CA GLY A 72 6.36 4.33 13.23
C GLY A 72 5.35 3.20 13.21
N LEU A 73 5.62 2.13 12.45
CA LEU A 73 4.77 0.93 12.42
C LEU A 73 4.73 0.21 13.77
N ASN A 74 5.85 0.14 14.50
CA ASN A 74 5.86 -0.42 15.84
C ASN A 74 5.03 0.42 16.83
N LYS A 75 5.10 1.76 16.74
CA LYS A 75 4.23 2.65 17.54
C LYS A 75 2.75 2.41 17.24
N LEU A 76 2.39 2.23 15.96
CA LEU A 76 1.03 1.87 15.55
C LEU A 76 0.58 0.52 16.13
N LYS A 77 1.45 -0.50 16.08
CA LYS A 77 1.16 -1.81 16.68
C LYS A 77 0.88 -1.70 18.18
N ILE A 78 1.69 -0.92 18.90
CA ILE A 78 1.52 -0.68 20.33
C ILE A 78 0.24 0.10 20.63
N SER A 79 -0.08 1.14 19.86
CA SER A 79 -1.32 1.91 20.07
C SER A 79 -2.56 1.04 19.87
N LYS A 80 -2.55 0.16 18.86
CA LYS A 80 -3.61 -0.83 18.65
C LYS A 80 -3.73 -1.82 19.81
N ALA A 81 -2.61 -2.34 20.31
CA ALA A 81 -2.63 -3.24 21.46
C ALA A 81 -3.19 -2.55 22.72
N LYS A 82 -2.81 -1.29 22.96
CA LYS A 82 -3.32 -0.47 24.07
C LYS A 82 -4.82 -0.23 23.98
N ALA A 83 -5.33 0.12 22.80
CA ALA A 83 -6.77 0.29 22.58
C ALA A 83 -7.55 -0.99 22.95
N VAL A 84 -7.06 -2.15 22.52
CA VAL A 84 -7.68 -3.45 22.84
C VAL A 84 -7.61 -3.78 24.34
N THR A 85 -6.54 -3.42 25.04
CA THR A 85 -6.44 -3.67 26.49
C THR A 85 -7.31 -2.73 27.31
N MET A 86 -7.48 -1.47 26.90
CA MET A 86 -8.40 -0.53 27.56
C MET A 86 -9.86 -0.94 27.34
N ASP A 87 -10.20 -1.49 26.16
CA ASP A 87 -11.53 -2.01 25.84
C ASP A 87 -11.98 -3.19 26.71
N ARG A 88 -11.06 -4.05 27.18
CA ARG A 88 -11.42 -5.19 28.05
C ARG A 88 -11.86 -4.77 29.46
N GLY A 89 -11.53 -3.55 29.87
CA GLY A 89 -11.90 -3.01 31.18
C GLY A 89 -13.01 -1.96 31.13
N SER A 90 -13.46 -1.51 29.95
CA SER A 90 -14.46 -0.45 29.83
C SER A 90 -15.41 -0.71 28.68
N ASN A 91 -16.69 -0.83 29.04
CA ASN A 91 -17.85 -0.97 28.18
C ASN A 91 -18.12 0.33 27.39
N SER A 92 -17.13 0.82 26.65
CA SER A 92 -17.10 2.18 26.10
C SER A 92 -17.43 2.23 24.60
N GLU A 93 -17.96 3.36 24.15
CA GLU A 93 -18.31 3.70 22.77
C GLU A 93 -17.16 3.47 21.76
N GLN A 94 -15.90 3.51 22.22
CA GLN A 94 -14.71 3.30 21.38
C GLN A 94 -14.52 1.82 20.97
N GLY A 95 -14.86 0.87 21.85
CA GLY A 95 -14.79 -0.56 21.52
C GLY A 95 -15.82 -0.96 20.45
N LYS A 96 -16.97 -0.27 20.41
CA LYS A 96 -17.96 -0.40 19.33
C LYS A 96 -17.38 0.12 18.01
N ARG A 97 -16.70 1.28 18.00
CA ARG A 97 -16.05 1.83 16.79
C ARG A 97 -14.95 0.94 16.24
N ILE A 98 -14.11 0.33 17.09
CA ILE A 98 -13.05 -0.59 16.62
C ILE A 98 -13.66 -1.89 16.08
N THR A 99 -14.73 -2.38 16.70
CA THR A 99 -15.47 -3.55 16.20
C THR A 99 -16.17 -3.24 14.89
N GLU A 100 -16.81 -2.07 14.76
CA GLU A 100 -17.35 -1.55 13.51
C GLU A 100 -16.26 -1.37 12.44
N GLU A 101 -15.08 -0.84 12.78
CA GLU A 101 -13.96 -0.74 11.84
C GLU A 101 -13.47 -2.13 11.38
N ARG A 102 -13.42 -3.12 12.28
CA ARG A 102 -13.08 -4.51 11.91
C ARG A 102 -14.18 -5.16 11.07
N MET A 103 -15.45 -4.90 11.36
CA MET A 103 -16.57 -5.35 10.54
C MET A 103 -16.56 -4.68 9.17
N ASN A 104 -16.29 -3.37 9.10
CA ASN A 104 -16.10 -2.63 7.85
C ASN A 104 -14.91 -3.18 7.05
N GLN A 105 -13.81 -3.61 7.70
CA GLN A 105 -12.70 -4.28 6.99
C GLN A 105 -13.09 -5.64 6.40
N ILE A 106 -13.98 -6.36 7.07
CA ILE A 106 -14.54 -7.62 6.57
C ILE A 106 -15.48 -7.32 5.39
N ASP A 107 -16.38 -6.35 5.55
CA ASP A 107 -17.34 -5.95 4.52
C ASP A 107 -16.68 -5.32 3.30
N GLU A 108 -15.64 -4.48 3.45
CA GLU A 108 -14.84 -3.92 2.35
C GLU A 108 -14.18 -5.02 1.50
N LYS A 109 -13.74 -6.13 2.12
CA LYS A 109 -13.23 -7.30 1.39
C LYS A 109 -14.33 -7.99 0.56
N TYR A 110 -15.57 -7.98 1.04
CA TYR A 110 -16.72 -8.60 0.37
C TYR A 110 -17.46 -7.66 -0.60
N THR A 111 -17.29 -6.34 -0.48
CA THR A 111 -17.93 -5.30 -1.29
C THR A 111 -17.00 -4.67 -2.32
N ILE A 112 -15.96 -5.37 -2.80
CA ILE A 112 -15.27 -4.92 -4.02
C ILE A 112 -16.24 -5.15 -5.20
N PRO A 113 -16.90 -4.11 -5.76
CA PRO A 113 -17.84 -4.32 -6.84
C PRO A 113 -17.09 -4.97 -8.03
N ARG A 114 -17.76 -5.84 -8.79
CA ARG A 114 -17.16 -6.52 -9.97
C ARG A 114 -16.47 -5.55 -10.95
N THR A 115 -16.86 -4.28 -10.94
CA THR A 115 -16.23 -3.18 -11.69
C THR A 115 -14.84 -2.80 -11.16
N ALA A 116 -14.62 -2.81 -9.85
CA ALA A 116 -13.30 -2.55 -9.25
C ALA A 116 -12.28 -3.64 -9.64
N LYS A 117 -12.69 -4.91 -9.66
CA LYS A 117 -11.84 -6.01 -10.16
C LYS A 117 -11.42 -5.84 -11.63
N LYS A 118 -12.33 -5.37 -12.51
CA LYS A 118 -12.00 -5.12 -13.93
C LYS A 118 -11.07 -3.94 -14.11
N ARG A 119 -11.26 -2.87 -13.32
CA ARG A 119 -10.37 -1.70 -13.32
C ARG A 119 -8.98 -2.08 -12.83
N GLU A 120 -8.89 -2.80 -11.72
CA GLU A 120 -7.63 -3.29 -11.15
C GLU A 120 -6.86 -4.16 -12.15
N VAL A 121 -7.54 -5.05 -12.88
CA VAL A 121 -6.93 -5.86 -13.95
C VAL A 121 -6.38 -4.98 -15.08
N ILE A 122 -7.06 -3.89 -15.45
CA ILE A 122 -6.55 -2.93 -16.45
C ILE A 122 -5.36 -2.14 -15.91
N GLU A 123 -5.37 -1.78 -14.62
CA GLU A 123 -4.29 -1.05 -13.94
C GLU A 123 -3.02 -1.90 -13.86
N GLN A 124 -3.14 -3.15 -13.40
CA GLN A 124 -2.02 -4.10 -13.31
C GLN A 124 -1.41 -4.40 -14.69
N ASN A 125 -2.21 -4.42 -15.74
CA ASN A 125 -1.76 -4.70 -17.11
C ASN A 125 -1.63 -3.43 -17.97
N TYR A 126 -1.54 -2.25 -17.36
CA TYR A 126 -1.49 -0.98 -18.10
C TYR A 126 -0.33 -0.93 -19.10
N HIS A 127 0.86 -1.39 -18.70
CA HIS A 127 2.04 -1.41 -19.57
C HIS A 127 1.86 -2.30 -20.80
N GLU A 128 1.22 -3.45 -20.61
CA GLU A 128 0.92 -4.39 -21.69
C GLU A 128 -0.09 -3.77 -22.68
N ILE A 129 -1.17 -3.17 -22.17
CA ILE A 129 -2.15 -2.43 -22.99
C ILE A 129 -1.48 -1.27 -23.74
N TYR A 130 -0.59 -0.53 -23.07
CA TYR A 130 0.15 0.58 -23.68
C TYR A 130 1.04 0.11 -24.83
N GLN A 131 1.77 -1.00 -24.67
CA GLN A 131 2.59 -1.59 -25.73
C GLN A 131 1.74 -2.05 -26.92
N MET A 132 0.61 -2.72 -26.68
CA MET A 132 -0.32 -3.10 -27.75
C MET A 132 -0.88 -1.88 -28.49
N ARG A 133 -1.18 -0.80 -27.77
CA ARG A 133 -1.62 0.47 -28.38
C ARG A 133 -0.52 1.10 -29.22
N LYS A 134 0.74 1.07 -28.78
CA LYS A 134 1.90 1.52 -29.56
C LYS A 134 2.07 0.70 -30.85
N GLN A 135 1.80 -0.60 -30.79
CA GLN A 135 1.75 -1.51 -31.95
C GLN A 135 0.46 -1.41 -32.78
N LYS A 136 -0.34 -0.35 -32.58
CA LYS A 136 -1.59 -0.05 -33.32
C LYS A 136 -2.71 -1.10 -33.16
N PHE A 137 -2.69 -1.94 -32.13
CA PHE A 137 -3.84 -2.81 -31.83
C PHE A 137 -5.05 -2.00 -31.39
N SER A 138 -6.22 -2.29 -31.95
CA SER A 138 -7.48 -1.65 -31.55
C SER A 138 -7.94 -2.16 -30.17
N PHE A 139 -8.67 -1.35 -29.41
CA PHE A 139 -9.23 -1.76 -28.12
C PHE A 139 -10.13 -3.01 -28.23
N ARG A 140 -10.74 -3.26 -29.39
CA ARG A 140 -11.48 -4.50 -29.67
C ARG A 140 -10.56 -5.72 -29.69
N LYS A 141 -9.37 -5.62 -30.32
CA LYS A 141 -8.36 -6.68 -30.31
C LYS A 141 -7.80 -6.88 -28.90
N ILE A 142 -7.57 -5.80 -28.16
CA ILE A 142 -7.11 -5.87 -26.76
C ILE A 142 -8.17 -6.56 -25.88
N ALA A 143 -9.46 -6.25 -26.05
CA ALA A 143 -10.53 -6.96 -25.32
C ALA A 143 -10.54 -8.47 -25.62
N LYS A 144 -10.33 -8.87 -26.88
CA LYS A 144 -10.19 -10.29 -27.25
C LYS A 144 -8.94 -10.93 -26.63
N TYR A 145 -7.84 -10.19 -26.56
CA TYR A 145 -6.62 -10.63 -25.89
C TYR A 145 -6.86 -10.93 -24.41
N PHE A 146 -7.50 -10.01 -23.67
CA PHE A 146 -7.85 -10.22 -22.26
C PHE A 146 -8.81 -11.39 -22.04
N ALA A 147 -9.77 -11.59 -22.95
CA ALA A 147 -10.64 -12.75 -22.88
C ALA A 147 -9.89 -14.08 -23.11
N LYS A 148 -8.85 -14.08 -23.95
CA LYS A 148 -8.10 -15.28 -24.33
C LYS A 148 -6.99 -15.64 -23.34
N TYR A 149 -6.19 -14.66 -22.91
CA TYR A 149 -4.98 -14.88 -22.12
C TYR A 149 -5.15 -14.57 -20.63
N HIS A 150 -6.04 -13.63 -20.30
CA HIS A 150 -6.34 -13.25 -18.91
C HIS A 150 -7.64 -13.88 -18.41
N HIS A 151 -8.33 -14.67 -19.24
CA HIS A 151 -9.62 -15.32 -18.96
C HIS A 151 -10.71 -14.39 -18.41
N ILE A 152 -10.64 -13.09 -18.74
CA ILE A 152 -11.57 -12.08 -18.23
C ILE A 152 -12.24 -11.34 -19.39
N LYS A 153 -13.58 -11.34 -19.39
CA LYS A 153 -14.39 -10.58 -20.35
C LYS A 153 -14.54 -9.13 -19.90
N ILE A 154 -13.82 -8.23 -20.58
CA ILE A 154 -13.92 -6.78 -20.41
C ILE A 154 -14.37 -6.15 -21.75
N SER A 155 -15.33 -5.23 -21.71
CA SER A 155 -15.74 -4.54 -22.92
C SER A 155 -14.64 -3.59 -23.40
N TYR A 156 -14.47 -3.47 -24.72
CA TYR A 156 -13.46 -2.57 -25.29
C TYR A 156 -13.66 -1.11 -24.88
N SER A 157 -14.91 -0.68 -24.71
CA SER A 157 -15.26 0.68 -24.27
C SER A 157 -14.81 0.94 -22.83
N TYR A 158 -14.91 -0.06 -21.96
CA TYR A 158 -14.43 0.03 -20.59
C TYR A 158 -12.91 0.08 -20.52
N ILE A 159 -12.20 -0.78 -21.28
CA ILE A 159 -10.74 -0.72 -21.40
C ILE A 159 -10.29 0.66 -21.88
N GLN A 160 -10.92 1.19 -22.92
CA GLN A 160 -10.59 2.52 -23.45
C GLN A 160 -10.81 3.63 -22.42
N LYS A 161 -11.94 3.60 -21.69
CA LYS A 161 -12.25 4.59 -20.66
C LYS A 161 -11.17 4.60 -19.56
N VAL A 162 -10.89 3.44 -18.98
CA VAL A 162 -9.91 3.30 -17.89
C VAL A 162 -8.50 3.63 -18.38
N PHE A 163 -8.10 3.15 -19.56
CA PHE A 163 -6.80 3.46 -20.15
C PHE A 163 -6.58 4.96 -20.34
N LYS A 164 -7.60 5.69 -20.82
CA LYS A 164 -7.55 7.16 -20.94
C LYS A 164 -7.44 7.85 -19.58
N GLN A 165 -8.21 7.40 -18.60
CA GLN A 165 -8.13 7.94 -17.23
C GLN A 165 -6.72 7.76 -16.65
N LEU A 166 -6.14 6.57 -16.78
CA LEU A 166 -4.77 6.27 -16.31
C LEU A 166 -3.70 7.05 -17.10
N SER A 167 -3.90 7.25 -18.40
CA SER A 167 -2.99 8.06 -19.24
C SER A 167 -3.01 9.54 -18.83
N ASN A 168 -4.20 10.07 -18.49
CA ASN A 168 -4.38 11.47 -18.10
C ASN A 168 -3.94 11.74 -16.65
N CYS A 169 -3.94 10.73 -15.77
CA CYS A 169 -3.42 10.86 -14.41
C CYS A 169 -1.88 10.92 -14.33
N LYS A 170 -1.14 10.77 -15.44
CA LYS A 170 0.34 10.79 -15.47
C LYS A 170 0.97 12.18 -15.64
N MET A 171 0.22 13.28 -15.54
CA MET A 171 0.79 14.61 -15.38
C MET A 171 0.01 15.37 -14.31
N ASN A 172 0.58 15.41 -13.11
CA ASN A 172 0.53 16.49 -12.11
C ASN A 172 1.23 15.98 -10.84
N LEU A 173 2.55 15.85 -10.94
CA LEU A 173 3.49 15.91 -9.81
C LEU A 173 4.52 16.96 -10.18
#